data_AF-A0AAN1A460-F1
#
_entry.id   AF-A0AAN1A460-F1
#
_cell.length_a   1.000
_cell.length_b   1.000
_cell.length_c   1.000
_cell.angle_alpha   90.00
_cell.angle_beta   90.00
_cell.angle_gamma   90.00
#
_symmetry.space_group_name_H-M   'P 1'
#
loop_
_entity.id
_entity.type
_entity.pdbx_description
1 polymer ?
#
loop_
_entity_poly.entity_id
_entity_poly.type
_entity_poly.pdbx_seq_one_letter_code
_entity_poly.pdbx_strand_id
1 'polypeptide(L)'
;MSDIDFVVLWVDSDDRCWQDDFIRYKTIYSDTYKLAVTPSRFRDMGLFKYWFRAVENYAPWVRKVHLVTCGQVPSWLDKSYHKINLVRHSDIIDKEYLPTFNSRAIEVNIHKIKGLSDQFVYFNDDMLLNSPITPEFYFKKNLPNDF
;
A
#
# COMPACT_ATOMS: atom_id res chain seq x y z
N MET A 1 -24.88 4.08 3.29
CA MET A 1 -23.57 3.99 3.96
C MET A 1 -22.56 4.60 3.02
N SER A 2 -21.61 5.38 3.52
CA SER A 2 -20.51 5.89 2.70
C SER A 2 -19.68 4.72 2.19
N ASP A 3 -19.24 4.83 0.94
CA ASP A 3 -18.29 3.92 0.35
C ASP A 3 -16.94 4.11 1.06
N ILE A 4 -16.39 3.08 1.70
CA ILE A 4 -15.08 3.15 2.36
C ILE A 4 -14.11 2.20 1.66
N ASP A 5 -12.96 2.74 1.28
CA ASP A 5 -11.89 2.01 0.63
C ASP A 5 -10.70 1.77 1.56
N PHE A 6 -9.95 0.70 1.32
CA PHE A 6 -8.64 0.51 1.92
C PHE A 6 -7.56 0.78 0.89
N VAL A 7 -6.49 1.43 1.30
CA VAL A 7 -5.27 1.62 0.51
C VAL A 7 -4.14 0.92 1.25
N VAL A 8 -3.39 0.07 0.55
CA VAL A 8 -2.23 -0.62 1.12
C VAL A 8 -1.05 -0.54 0.17
N LEU A 9 0.11 -0.16 0.70
CA LEU A 9 1.36 -0.15 -0.07
C LEU A 9 2.06 -1.49 0.09
N TRP A 10 2.69 -1.97 -0.98
CA TRP A 10 3.54 -3.15 -0.93
C TRP A 10 4.61 -3.09 -2.01
N VAL A 11 5.75 -3.72 -1.72
CA VAL A 11 6.84 -3.90 -2.67
C VAL A 11 7.34 -5.33 -2.61
N ASP A 12 7.60 -5.92 -3.77
CA ASP A 12 8.38 -7.14 -3.89
C ASP A 12 9.87 -6.80 -3.78
N SER A 13 10.51 -7.13 -2.66
CA SER A 13 11.94 -6.90 -2.49
C SER A 13 12.81 -7.94 -3.17
N ASP A 14 12.25 -9.04 -3.65
CA ASP A 14 12.95 -10.08 -4.41
C ASP A 14 12.89 -9.83 -5.93
N ASP A 15 12.11 -8.85 -6.38
CA ASP A 15 12.06 -8.42 -7.78
C ASP A 15 13.41 -7.83 -8.24
N ARG A 16 14.02 -8.46 -9.25
CA ARG A 16 15.33 -8.08 -9.76
C ARG A 16 15.37 -6.69 -10.39
N CYS A 17 14.33 -6.32 -11.14
CA CYS A 17 14.26 -5.00 -11.75
C CYS A 17 14.19 -3.90 -10.68
N TRP A 18 13.40 -4.13 -9.63
CA TRP A 18 13.33 -3.23 -8.49
C TRP A 18 14.66 -3.16 -7.72
N GLN A 19 15.32 -4.29 -7.49
CA GLN A 19 16.64 -4.33 -6.83
C GLN A 19 17.69 -3.55 -7.62
N ASP A 20 17.73 -3.71 -8.95
CA ASP A 20 18.68 -3.03 -9.83
C ASP A 20 18.46 -1.52 -9.80
N ASP A 21 17.20 -1.05 -9.90
CA ASP A 21 16.86 0.36 -9.75
C ASP A 21 17.20 0.86 -8.35
N PHE A 22 16.85 0.11 -7.29
CA PHE A 22 17.16 0.50 -5.92
C PHE A 22 18.65 0.70 -5.70
N ILE A 23 19.48 -0.24 -6.17
CA ILE A 23 20.95 -0.14 -6.06
C ILE A 23 21.46 1.08 -6.84
N ARG A 24 20.99 1.28 -8.07
CA ARG A 24 21.39 2.38 -8.95
C ARG A 24 21.14 3.76 -8.33
N TYR A 25 19.99 3.93 -7.68
CA TYR A 25 19.61 5.22 -7.08
C TYR A 25 20.08 5.36 -5.62
N LYS A 26 20.23 4.26 -4.86
CA LYS A 26 20.74 4.27 -3.49
C LYS A 26 22.16 4.83 -3.39
N THR A 27 23.04 4.51 -4.34
CA THR A 27 24.44 4.97 -4.31
C THR A 27 24.59 6.48 -4.43
N ILE A 28 23.54 7.19 -4.89
CA ILE A 28 23.51 8.64 -5.01
C ILE A 28 23.32 9.32 -3.64
N TYR A 29 22.75 8.61 -2.65
CA TYR A 29 22.45 9.12 -1.32
C TYR A 29 23.42 8.51 -0.28
N SER A 30 24.51 9.24 -0.03
CA SER A 30 25.65 8.87 0.80
C SER A 30 25.31 8.57 2.29
N ASP A 31 26.36 8.27 3.08
CA ASP A 31 26.40 7.75 4.46
C ASP A 31 25.35 8.25 5.47
N THR A 32 24.70 9.39 5.24
CA THR A 32 23.66 10.00 6.07
C THR A 32 22.41 9.13 6.24
N TYR A 33 22.08 8.26 5.28
CA TYR A 33 20.80 7.51 5.27
C TYR A 33 20.96 5.99 5.38
N LYS A 34 22.07 5.49 5.93
CA LYS A 34 22.36 4.04 6.03
C LYS A 34 21.20 3.18 6.56
N LEU A 35 20.44 3.69 7.54
CA LEU A 35 19.31 2.98 8.16
C LEU A 35 18.03 2.97 7.31
N ALA A 36 17.87 3.92 6.39
CA ALA A 36 16.71 3.98 5.49
C ALA A 36 16.84 3.02 4.30
N VAL A 37 18.06 2.53 4.05
CA VAL A 37 18.40 1.70 2.88
C VAL A 37 18.83 0.29 3.26
N THR A 38 18.56 -0.14 4.49
CA THR A 38 18.83 -1.51 4.95
C THR A 38 17.85 -2.48 4.31
N PRO A 39 18.26 -3.70 3.94
CA PRO A 39 17.36 -4.70 3.37
C PRO A 39 16.15 -5.03 4.26
N SER A 40 16.29 -4.85 5.58
CA SER A 40 15.18 -5.02 6.53
C SER A 40 13.99 -4.09 6.31
N ARG A 41 14.16 -2.96 5.59
CA ARG A 41 13.08 -2.01 5.29
C ARG A 41 12.10 -2.50 4.24
N PHE A 42 12.49 -3.50 3.45
CA PHE A 42 11.69 -4.01 2.33
C PHE A 42 11.43 -5.51 2.45
N ARG A 43 11.93 -6.15 3.50
CA ARG A 43 11.89 -7.60 3.67
C ARG A 43 10.46 -8.09 3.72
N ASP A 44 10.11 -8.98 2.79
CA ASP A 44 8.84 -9.72 2.86
C ASP A 44 8.96 -10.88 3.88
N MET A 45 7.95 -11.00 4.75
CA MET A 45 7.81 -12.12 5.69
C MET A 45 6.81 -13.18 5.22
N GLY A 46 6.28 -13.04 4.00
CA GLY A 46 5.24 -13.90 3.43
C GLY A 46 3.87 -13.73 4.12
N LEU A 47 3.70 -12.64 4.88
CA LEU A 47 2.50 -12.38 5.67
C LEU A 47 1.43 -11.62 4.89
N PHE A 48 1.81 -10.95 3.81
CA PHE A 48 0.92 -10.02 3.12
C PHE A 48 -0.34 -10.68 2.53
N LYS A 49 -0.26 -11.95 2.12
CA LYS A 49 -1.45 -12.73 1.70
C LYS A 49 -2.50 -12.88 2.81
N TYR A 50 -2.08 -12.92 4.08
CA TYR A 50 -2.99 -13.02 5.21
C TYR A 50 -3.65 -11.69 5.54
N TRP A 51 -3.02 -10.56 5.19
CA TRP A 51 -3.65 -9.25 5.29
C TRP A 51 -4.96 -9.20 4.49
N PHE A 52 -4.97 -9.70 3.25
CA PHE A 52 -6.19 -9.76 2.43
C PHE A 52 -7.27 -10.65 3.06
N ARG A 53 -6.87 -11.80 3.64
CA ARG A 53 -7.81 -12.69 4.35
C ARG A 53 -8.37 -12.06 5.62
N ALA A 54 -7.56 -11.27 6.33
CA ALA A 54 -8.01 -10.51 7.48
C ALA A 54 -9.04 -9.45 7.06
N VAL A 55 -8.81 -8.71 5.97
CA VAL A 55 -9.78 -7.75 5.44
C VAL A 55 -11.10 -8.43 5.05
N GLU A 56 -11.06 -9.55 4.33
CA GLU A 56 -12.28 -10.29 3.96
C GLU A 56 -13.07 -10.78 5.18
N ASN A 57 -12.37 -11.28 6.22
CA ASN A 57 -13.02 -11.83 7.41
C ASN A 57 -13.49 -10.76 8.40
N TYR A 58 -12.74 -9.68 8.55
CA TYR A 58 -12.92 -8.71 9.63
C TYR A 58 -13.46 -7.35 9.19
N ALA A 59 -13.38 -7.02 7.90
CA ALA A 59 -13.92 -5.79 7.32
C ALA A 59 -14.63 -6.05 5.97
N PRO A 60 -15.59 -7.00 5.89
CA PRO A 60 -16.25 -7.36 4.62
C PRO A 60 -17.04 -6.20 3.98
N TRP A 61 -17.35 -5.17 4.76
CA TRP A 61 -18.02 -3.94 4.35
C TRP A 61 -17.14 -3.04 3.46
N VAL A 62 -15.82 -3.26 3.41
CA VAL A 62 -14.91 -2.51 2.54
C VAL A 62 -15.37 -2.64 1.09
N ARG A 63 -15.46 -1.50 0.40
CA ARG A 63 -15.90 -1.43 -0.98
C ARG A 63 -14.79 -1.90 -1.92
N LYS A 64 -13.59 -1.33 -1.78
CA LYS A 64 -12.44 -1.61 -2.64
C LYS A 64 -11.13 -1.55 -1.87
N VAL A 65 -10.20 -2.42 -2.24
CA VAL A 65 -8.80 -2.41 -1.81
C VAL A 65 -7.95 -1.90 -2.97
N HIS A 66 -7.27 -0.78 -2.76
CA HIS A 66 -6.29 -0.22 -3.67
C HIS A 66 -4.90 -0.70 -3.25
N LEU A 67 -4.37 -1.67 -3.98
CA LEU A 67 -3.02 -2.19 -3.78
C LEU A 67 -2.04 -1.34 -4.61
N VAL A 68 -1.26 -0.51 -3.93
CA VAL A 68 -0.29 0.39 -4.56
C VAL A 68 1.09 -0.28 -4.57
N THR A 69 1.69 -0.40 -5.75
CA THR A 69 2.98 -1.08 -5.94
C THR A 69 3.89 -0.32 -6.89
N CYS A 70 5.18 -0.69 -6.93
CA CYS A 70 6.11 -0.22 -7.95
C CYS A 70 5.94 -0.96 -9.30
N GLY A 71 4.70 -1.27 -9.69
CA GLY A 71 4.38 -2.02 -10.93
C GLY A 71 4.35 -3.54 -10.77
N GLN A 72 4.80 -4.05 -9.62
CA GLN A 72 4.79 -5.47 -9.26
C GLN A 72 3.37 -5.94 -8.97
N VAL A 73 3.14 -7.25 -9.13
CA VAL A 73 1.88 -7.91 -8.72
C VAL A 73 2.22 -9.17 -7.93
N PRO A 74 1.70 -9.33 -6.70
CA PRO A 74 1.92 -10.57 -5.95
C PRO A 74 1.42 -11.78 -6.74
N SER A 75 2.24 -12.83 -6.80
CA SER A 75 1.96 -14.05 -7.59
C SER A 75 0.70 -14.80 -7.16
N TRP A 76 0.31 -14.67 -5.89
CA TRP A 76 -0.86 -15.29 -5.29
C TRP A 76 -2.15 -14.46 -5.44
N LEU A 77 -2.07 -13.24 -5.99
CA LEU A 77 -3.22 -12.33 -6.07
C LEU A 77 -4.07 -12.65 -7.30
N ASP A 78 -5.36 -12.92 -7.08
CA ASP A 78 -6.35 -13.01 -8.16
C ASP A 78 -6.77 -11.60 -8.62
N LYS A 79 -6.25 -11.21 -9.78
CA LYS A 79 -6.53 -9.90 -10.40
C LYS A 79 -7.97 -9.75 -10.88
N SER A 80 -8.72 -10.85 -11.01
CA SER A 80 -10.11 -10.82 -11.46
C SER A 80 -11.08 -10.46 -10.32
N TYR A 81 -10.61 -10.45 -9.08
CA TYR A 81 -11.46 -10.15 -7.94
C TYR A 81 -11.92 -8.69 -7.95
N HIS A 82 -13.23 -8.49 -8.07
CA HIS A 82 -13.87 -7.19 -8.30
C HIS A 82 -13.57 -6.10 -7.26
N LYS A 83 -13.20 -6.46 -6.02
CA LYS A 83 -12.85 -5.49 -4.96
C LYS A 83 -11.38 -5.06 -4.99
N ILE A 84 -10.53 -5.63 -5.83
CA ILE A 84 -9.11 -5.27 -5.89
C ILE A 84 -8.87 -4.30 -7.05
N ASN A 85 -8.14 -3.22 -6.77
CA ASN A 85 -7.63 -2.29 -7.77
C ASN A 85 -6.11 -2.20 -7.63
N LEU A 86 -5.39 -2.56 -8.69
CA LEU A 86 -3.94 -2.44 -8.76
C LEU A 86 -3.57 -1.03 -9.21
N VAL A 87 -2.75 -0.35 -8.41
CA VAL A 87 -2.28 1.01 -8.67
C VAL A 87 -0.77 0.97 -8.73
N ARG A 88 -0.19 1.50 -9.81
CA ARG A 88 1.26 1.66 -9.92
C ARG A 88 1.68 3.00 -9.35
N HIS A 89 2.91 3.11 -8.86
CA HIS A 89 3.49 4.42 -8.49
C HIS A 89 3.36 5.43 -9.65
N SER A 90 3.56 5.01 -10.89
CA SER A 90 3.41 5.86 -12.08
C SER A 90 1.98 6.30 -12.41
N ASP A 91 0.97 5.73 -11.75
CA ASP A 91 -0.42 6.15 -11.91
C ASP A 91 -0.75 7.37 -11.02
N ILE A 92 0.05 7.61 -9.98
CA ILE A 92 -0.21 8.65 -8.97
C ILE A 92 0.97 9.62 -8.73
N ILE A 93 2.17 9.30 -9.23
CA ILE A 93 3.37 10.13 -9.09
C ILE A 93 3.87 10.53 -10.48
N ASP A 94 4.21 11.81 -10.65
CA ASP A 94 4.76 12.31 -11.91
C ASP A 94 6.12 11.68 -12.22
N LYS A 95 6.37 11.44 -13.51
CA LYS A 95 7.54 10.66 -13.97
C LYS A 95 8.88 11.23 -13.53
N GLU A 96 8.98 12.55 -13.34
CA GLU A 96 10.21 13.21 -12.88
C GLU A 96 10.60 12.85 -11.44
N TYR A 97 9.66 12.35 -10.63
CA TYR A 97 9.89 11.93 -9.25
C TYR A 97 10.01 10.40 -9.10
N LEU A 98 10.14 9.67 -10.22
CA LEU A 98 10.27 8.21 -10.24
C LEU A 98 11.66 7.76 -10.76
N PRO A 99 12.17 6.60 -10.28
CA PRO A 99 11.60 5.76 -9.22
C PRO A 99 11.76 6.40 -7.83
N THR A 100 10.84 6.10 -6.92
CA THR A 100 10.95 6.46 -5.50
C THR A 100 10.83 5.22 -4.63
N PHE A 101 11.62 5.18 -3.56
CA PHE A 101 11.66 4.12 -2.55
C PHE A 101 11.25 4.66 -1.16
N ASN A 102 10.80 5.90 -1.12
CA ASN A 102 10.37 6.59 0.09
C ASN A 102 8.84 6.47 0.21
N SER A 103 8.37 5.72 1.21
CA SER A 103 6.93 5.52 1.44
C SER A 103 6.20 6.85 1.58
N ARG A 104 6.78 7.84 2.25
CA ARG A 104 6.17 9.16 2.45
C ARG A 104 5.90 9.87 1.13
N ALA A 105 6.80 9.73 0.14
CA ALA A 105 6.59 10.30 -1.19
C ALA A 105 5.45 9.62 -1.94
N ILE A 106 5.20 8.34 -1.67
CA ILE A 106 4.07 7.57 -2.21
C ILE A 106 2.78 7.97 -1.47
N GLU A 107 2.81 8.00 -0.14
CA GLU A 107 1.70 8.32 0.75
C GLU A 107 1.05 9.67 0.41
N VAL A 108 1.85 10.72 0.21
CA VAL A 108 1.32 12.06 -0.14
C VAL A 108 0.60 12.10 -1.48
N ASN A 109 0.77 11.08 -2.34
CA ASN A 109 0.11 11.00 -3.65
C ASN A 109 -1.10 10.04 -3.67
N ILE A 110 -1.45 9.37 -2.56
CA ILE A 110 -2.58 8.42 -2.49
C ILE A 110 -3.91 9.05 -2.92
N HIS A 111 -4.13 10.32 -2.60
CA HIS A 111 -5.34 11.05 -2.97
C HIS A 111 -5.56 11.15 -4.51
N LYS A 112 -4.53 10.90 -5.32
CA LYS A 112 -4.60 10.91 -6.79
C LYS A 112 -5.08 9.58 -7.38
N ILE A 113 -5.28 8.53 -6.57
CA ILE A 113 -5.75 7.23 -7.04
C ILE A 113 -7.11 7.39 -7.71
N LYS A 114 -7.20 6.98 -8.98
CA LYS A 114 -8.45 7.04 -9.74
C LYS A 114 -9.52 6.13 -9.10
N GLY A 115 -10.66 6.72 -8.78
CA GLY A 115 -11.82 6.01 -8.22
C GLY A 115 -11.70 5.66 -6.73
N LEU A 116 -10.74 6.27 -6.02
CA LEU A 116 -10.67 6.26 -4.56
C LEU A 116 -11.86 7.03 -3.99
N SER A 117 -12.46 6.50 -2.93
CA SER A 117 -13.51 7.15 -2.16
C SER A 117 -12.98 8.32 -1.33
N ASP A 118 -13.85 9.30 -1.02
CA ASP A 118 -13.57 10.38 -0.08
C ASP A 118 -13.28 9.86 1.35
N GLN A 119 -13.73 8.64 1.66
CA GLN A 119 -13.38 7.93 2.88
C GLN A 119 -12.51 6.72 2.56
N PHE A 120 -11.27 6.75 3.02
CA PHE A 120 -10.37 5.62 2.90
C PHE A 120 -9.51 5.44 4.14
N VAL A 121 -9.06 4.22 4.37
CA VAL A 121 -8.11 3.86 5.43
C VAL A 121 -6.81 3.42 4.79
N TYR A 122 -5.72 4.00 5.25
CA TYR A 122 -4.38 3.66 4.82
C TYR A 122 -3.77 2.57 5.72
N PHE A 123 -3.13 1.58 5.12
CA PHE A 123 -2.37 0.53 5.78
C PHE A 123 -0.95 0.46 5.20
N ASN A 124 0.02 0.18 6.07
CA ASN A 124 1.23 -0.52 5.65
C ASN A 124 0.92 -2.03 5.52
N ASP A 125 1.72 -2.78 4.77
CA ASP A 125 1.57 -4.21 4.56
C ASP A 125 1.80 -5.07 5.82
N ASP A 126 2.44 -4.51 6.83
CA ASP A 126 2.69 -5.12 8.15
C ASP A 126 1.62 -4.78 9.21
N MET A 127 0.53 -4.09 8.85
CA MET A 127 -0.58 -3.76 9.75
C MET A 127 -1.79 -4.67 9.52
N LEU A 128 -2.07 -5.59 10.43
CA LEU A 128 -3.16 -6.58 10.28
C LEU A 128 -4.38 -6.28 11.16
N LEU A 129 -5.56 -6.53 10.61
CA LEU A 129 -6.79 -6.69 11.39
C LEU A 129 -6.75 -8.06 12.08
N ASN A 130 -7.05 -8.09 13.38
CA ASN A 130 -7.03 -9.31 14.19
C ASN A 130 -8.39 -9.67 14.80
N SER A 131 -9.42 -8.86 14.54
CA SER A 131 -10.78 -9.06 15.02
C SER A 131 -11.76 -8.27 14.13
N PRO A 132 -13.06 -8.66 14.08
CA PRO A 132 -14.06 -7.94 13.31
C PRO A 132 -14.17 -6.48 13.71
N ILE A 133 -14.23 -5.59 12.73
CA ILE A 133 -14.38 -4.15 12.90
C ILE A 133 -15.57 -3.63 12.09
N THR A 134 -16.20 -2.56 12.55
CA THR A 134 -17.29 -1.89 11.83
C THR A 134 -16.78 -0.59 11.18
N PRO A 135 -17.47 -0.04 10.17
CA PRO A 135 -17.13 1.26 9.60
C PRO A 135 -16.94 2.37 10.63
N GLU A 136 -17.75 2.35 11.70
CA GLU A 136 -17.76 3.35 12.78
C GLU A 136 -16.46 3.39 13.59
N PHE A 137 -15.65 2.32 13.53
CA PHE A 137 -14.32 2.30 14.11
C PHE A 137 -13.42 3.38 13.50
N TYR A 138 -13.46 3.53 12.17
CA TYR A 138 -12.65 4.50 11.44
C TYR A 138 -13.37 5.81 11.15
N PHE A 139 -14.70 5.79 11.02
CA PHE A 139 -15.47 6.96 10.62
C PHE A 139 -16.73 7.14 11.47
N LYS A 140 -16.82 8.25 12.21
CA LYS A 140 -18.00 8.60 13.00
C LYS A 140 -18.62 9.88 12.44
N LYS A 141 -19.92 9.83 12.09
CA LYS A 141 -20.63 10.94 11.42
C LYS A 141 -19.88 11.44 10.16
N ASN A 142 -19.33 10.52 9.38
CA ASN A 142 -18.54 10.77 8.18
C ASN A 142 -17.19 11.48 8.38
N LEU A 143 -16.73 11.65 9.62
CA LEU A 143 -15.42 12.21 9.94
C LEU A 143 -14.48 11.10 10.40
N PRO A 144 -13.16 11.21 10.12
CA PRO A 144 -12.17 10.31 10.68
C PRO A 144 -12.30 10.21 12.20
N ASN A 145 -12.23 8.99 12.71
CA ASN A 145 -12.29 8.66 14.12
C ASN A 145 -10.96 8.03 14.53
N ASP A 146 -10.03 8.88 14.94
CA ASP A 146 -8.84 8.44 15.67
C ASP A 146 -9.27 8.32 17.14
N PHE A 147 -9.49 7.09 17.60
CA PHE A 147 -9.82 6.64 18.98
C PHE A 147 -10.35 7.68 19.98
#